data_AF-A0A0L8HFU8-F1
#
_entry.id   AF-A0A0L8HFU8-F1
#
_cell.length_a   1.000
_cell.length_b   1.000
_cell.length_c   1.000
_cell.angle_alpha   90.00
_cell.angle_beta   90.00
_cell.angle_gamma   90.00
#
_symmetry.space_group_name_H-M   'P 1'
#
loop_
_entity.id
_entity.type
_entity.pdbx_description
1 polymer ?
#
loop_
_entity_poly.entity_id
_entity_poly.type
_entity_poly.pdbx_seq_one_letter_code
_entity_poly.pdbx_strand_id
1 'polypeptide(L)' 'NPKPPKRWGKKVLHALELAPACLQSTLGMSYIQFHMPSFNKSSEDCLYLNIYKPR' A
#
# COMPACT_ATOMS: atom_id res chain seq x y z
N ASN A 1 -15.03 -10.95 1.67
CA ASN A 1 -14.85 -9.97 2.76
C ASN A 1 -13.46 -10.10 3.35
N PRO A 2 -12.76 -8.97 3.57
CA PRO A 2 -11.44 -8.98 4.19
C PRO A 2 -11.52 -9.58 5.59
N LYS A 3 -10.47 -10.30 5.97
CA LYS A 3 -10.28 -10.81 7.33
C LYS A 3 -9.28 -9.90 8.06
N PRO A 4 -9.43 -9.69 9.38
CA PRO A 4 -8.44 -8.93 10.14
C PRO A 4 -7.03 -9.52 9.95
N PRO A 5 -5.97 -8.67 9.88
CA PRO A 5 -4.61 -9.16 9.80
C PRO A 5 -4.24 -9.93 11.07
N LYS A 6 -3.43 -10.97 10.93
CA LYS A 6 -2.89 -11.69 12.09
C LYS A 6 -1.98 -10.75 12.88
N ARG A 7 -2.00 -10.86 14.21
CA ARG A 7 -1.05 -10.13 15.07
C ARG A 7 0.37 -10.55 14.72
N TRP A 8 1.27 -9.57 14.55
CA TRP A 8 2.68 -9.79 14.22
C TRP A 8 3.57 -10.09 15.45
N GLY A 9 2.97 -10.28 16.63
CA GLY A 9 3.66 -10.60 17.88
C GLY A 9 4.34 -9.39 18.53
N LYS A 10 5.51 -9.60 19.15
CA LYS A 10 6.31 -8.54 19.81
C LYS A 10 7.23 -7.76 18.86
N LYS A 11 7.20 -8.06 17.55
CA LYS A 11 8.08 -7.44 16.57
C LYS A 11 7.60 -6.02 16.23
N VAL A 12 8.52 -5.11 15.93
CA VAL A 12 8.19 -3.81 15.33
C VAL A 12 8.17 -3.99 13.82
N LEU A 13 7.09 -3.56 13.16
CA LEU A 13 6.99 -3.61 11.70
C LEU A 13 7.65 -2.37 11.09
N HIS A 14 8.43 -2.57 10.03
CA HIS A 14 9.01 -1.49 9.26
C HIS A 14 7.94 -0.85 8.37
N ALA A 15 7.54 0.38 8.68
CA ALA A 15 6.44 1.09 8.02
C ALA A 15 6.87 2.47 7.47
N LEU A 16 8.11 2.55 6.96
CA LEU A 16 8.69 3.79 6.42
C LEU A 16 8.54 3.91 4.89
N GLU A 17 8.09 2.85 4.23
CA GLU A 17 7.91 2.83 2.78
C GLU A 17 6.43 2.71 2.42
N LEU A 18 6.07 3.28 1.26
CA LEU A 18 4.74 3.10 0.70
C LEU A 18 4.56 1.64 0.26
N ALA A 19 3.45 1.06 0.73
CA ALA A 19 2.95 -0.24 0.33
C ALA A 19 2.50 -0.25 -1.15
N PRO A 20 2.37 -1.43 -1.77
CA PRO A 20 1.87 -1.56 -3.14
C PRO A 20 0.44 -1.05 -3.28
N ALA A 21 0.12 -0.49 -4.45
CA ALA A 21 -1.26 -0.27 -4.85
C ALA A 21 -1.92 -1.61 -5.18
N CYS A 22 -3.25 -1.65 -5.12
CA CYS A 22 -3.98 -2.83 -5.57
C CYS A 22 -3.83 -3.03 -7.07
N LEU A 23 -3.95 -4.27 -7.54
CA LEU A 23 -4.13 -4.54 -8.97
C LEU A 23 -5.40 -3.85 -9.47
N GLN A 24 -5.25 -3.07 -10.54
CA GLN A 24 -6.31 -2.31 -11.17
C GLN A 24 -6.18 -2.39 -12.70
N SER A 25 -7.21 -1.94 -13.42
CA SER A 25 -7.17 -1.90 -14.89
C SER A 25 -6.03 -1.03 -15.40
N THR A 26 -5.67 -1.21 -16.68
CA THR A 26 -4.61 -0.43 -17.34
C THR A 26 -4.84 1.09 -17.21
N LEU A 27 -6.08 1.55 -17.28
CA LEU A 27 -6.43 2.96 -17.08
C LEU A 27 -6.16 3.43 -15.64
N GLY A 28 -6.48 2.62 -14.63
CA GLY A 28 -6.17 2.93 -13.23
C GLY A 28 -4.66 2.98 -12.96
N MET A 29 -3.92 2.02 -13.51
CA MET A 29 -2.46 2.02 -13.42
C MET A 29 -1.83 3.23 -14.14
N SER A 30 -2.37 3.62 -15.28
CA SER A 30 -1.92 4.82 -16.02
C SER A 30 -2.17 6.11 -15.23
N TYR A 31 -3.30 6.20 -14.51
CA TYR A 31 -3.60 7.33 -13.64
C TYR A 31 -2.58 7.47 -12.50
N ILE A 32 -2.24 6.35 -11.84
CA ILE A 32 -1.22 6.34 -10.78
C ILE A 32 0.14 6.77 -11.34
N GLN A 33 0.55 6.22 -12.48
CA GLN A 33 1.82 6.57 -13.12
C GLN A 33 1.89 8.05 -13.52
N PHE A 34 0.78 8.64 -13.95
CA PHE A 34 0.72 10.06 -14.32
C PHE A 34 0.90 10.98 -13.10
N HIS A 35 0.23 10.68 -11.99
CA HIS A 35 0.27 11.51 -10.78
C HIS A 35 1.44 11.19 -9.85
N MET A 36 2.01 9.98 -9.94
CA MET A 36 3.12 9.52 -9.12
C MET A 36 4.11 8.70 -9.98
N PRO A 37 4.94 9.33 -10.82
CA PRO A 37 5.72 8.66 -11.86
C PRO A 37 6.75 7.64 -11.36
N SER A 38 7.17 7.75 -10.11
CA SER A 38 8.12 6.81 -9.50
C SER A 38 7.44 5.64 -8.81
N PHE A 39 6.11 5.57 -8.81
CA PHE A 39 5.36 4.52 -8.15
C PHE A 39 5.00 3.39 -9.13
N ASN A 40 5.74 2.29 -9.04
CA ASN A 40 5.60 1.12 -9.91
C ASN A 40 5.26 -0.17 -9.13
N LYS A 41 4.79 -0.05 -7.88
CA LYS A 41 4.50 -1.20 -7.01
C LYS A 41 3.01 -1.52 -7.01
N SER A 42 2.61 -2.63 -7.63
CA SER A 42 1.21 -3.12 -7.61
C SER A 42 1.14 -4.60 -7.20
N SER A 43 0.16 -4.96 -6.36
CA SER A 43 -0.04 -6.33 -5.85
C SER A 43 -1.50 -6.57 -5.43
N GLU A 44 -1.94 -7.82 -5.35
CA GLU A 44 -3.21 -8.16 -4.68
C GLU A 44 -3.08 -8.03 -3.15
N ASP A 45 -1.87 -8.21 -2.61
CA ASP A 45 -1.56 -7.87 -1.23
C ASP A 45 -1.31 -6.36 -1.13
N CYS A 46 -2.39 -5.60 -1.03
CA CYS A 46 -2.41 -4.13 -1.05
C CYS A 46 -3.19 -3.51 0.12
N LEU A 47 -3.71 -4.32 1.05
CA LEU A 47 -4.55 -3.86 2.16
C LEU A 47 -3.71 -3.30 3.32
N TYR A 48 -3.03 -2.19 3.05
CA TYR A 48 -2.18 -1.46 3.99
C TYR A 48 -2.73 -0.04 4.19
N LEU A 49 -2.26 0.64 5.24
CA LEU A 49 -2.64 2.01 5.56
C LEU A 49 -1.41 2.83 5.92
N ASN A 50 -1.49 4.13 5.63
CA ASN A 50 -0.49 5.12 6.01
C ASN A 50 -1.07 6.02 7.09
N ILE A 51 -0.30 6.32 8.13
CA ILE A 51 -0.72 7.20 9.24
C ILE A 51 0.18 8.43 9.26
N TYR A 52 -0.42 9.61 9.18
CA TYR A 52 0.26 10.89 9.36
C TYR A 52 -0.23 11.51 10.67
N LYS A 53 0.66 11.63 11.65
CA LYS A 53 0.36 12.29 12.92
C LYS A 53 1.28 13.50 13.11
N PRO A 54 0.76 14.65 13.57
CA PRO A 54 1.60 15.76 14.02
C PRO A 54 2.52 15.33 15.17
N ARG A 55 3.56 16.13 15.42
CA ARG A 55 4.39 15.94 16.61
C ARG A 55 3.63 16.24 17.89
#